data_AF-A0AAD9CUB2-F1
#
_entry.id   AF-A0AAD9CUB2-F1
#
_cell.length_a   1.000
_cell.length_b   1.000
_cell.length_c   1.000
_cell.angle_alpha   90.00
_cell.angle_beta   90.00
_cell.angle_gamma   90.00
#
_symmetry.space_group_name_H-M   'P 1'
#
loop_
_entity.id
_entity.type
_entity.pdbx_description
1 polymer ?
#
loop_
_entity_poly.entity_id
_entity_poly.type
_entity_poly.pdbx_seq_one_letter_code
_entity_poly.pdbx_strand_id
1 'polypeptide(L)'
;MLLSPAYCHDRLTDLLSNHGGPHTALLATPNGQLVSRATTDRSSLSAESEEGLESEPWLDEPERTRLLLGLLSQWEEHESPRIECELGRLYVRSIDLPTTEPTSHASMPSVRSPHISRFILLVNGSSTTPWADLERQASVFVLT
;
A
#
# COMPACT_ATOMS: atom_id res chain seq x y z
N MET A 1 -5.89 19.78 -3.23
CA MET A 1 -4.51 19.41 -2.82
C MET A 1 -3.98 18.46 -3.89
N LEU A 2 -2.94 18.82 -4.65
CA LEU A 2 -2.34 17.91 -5.63
C LEU A 2 -1.29 17.08 -4.88
N LEU A 3 -1.54 15.79 -4.65
CA LEU A 3 -0.51 14.90 -4.13
C LEU A 3 0.57 14.69 -5.20
N SER A 4 1.83 14.99 -4.85
CA SER A 4 2.96 14.70 -5.72
C SER A 4 3.25 13.19 -5.72
N PRO A 5 3.24 12.51 -6.88
CA PRO A 5 3.57 11.09 -6.95
C PRO A 5 4.96 10.76 -6.40
N ALA A 6 5.94 11.66 -6.62
CA ALA A 6 7.29 11.51 -6.09
C ALA A 6 7.30 11.57 -4.55
N TYR A 7 6.58 12.53 -3.97
CA TYR A 7 6.44 12.62 -2.51
C TYR A 7 5.82 11.35 -1.91
N CYS A 8 4.75 10.83 -2.52
CA CYS A 8 4.14 9.59 -2.07
C CYS A 8 5.12 8.41 -2.17
N HIS A 9 5.90 8.32 -3.25
CA HIS A 9 6.88 7.25 -3.43
C HIS A 9 7.98 7.30 -2.38
N ASP A 10 8.60 8.47 -2.15
CA ASP A 10 9.67 8.63 -1.15
C ASP A 10 9.18 8.24 0.24
N ARG A 11 7.97 8.68 0.62
CA ARG A 11 7.35 8.34 1.90
C ARG A 11 7.06 6.85 2.04
N LEU A 12 6.68 6.17 0.96
CA LEU A 12 6.49 4.71 0.99
C LEU A 12 7.84 3.99 1.10
N THR A 13 8.89 4.47 0.44
CA THR A 13 10.24 3.91 0.53
C THR A 13 10.82 4.04 1.94
N ASP A 14 10.57 5.16 2.62
CA ASP A 14 10.97 5.36 4.02
C ASP A 14 10.37 4.29 4.95
N LEU A 15 9.12 3.86 4.72
CA LEU A 15 8.48 2.79 5.51
C LEU A 15 9.21 1.44 5.40
N LEU A 16 9.86 1.21 4.25
CA LEU A 16 10.51 -0.05 3.92
C LEU A 16 11.99 -0.10 4.32
N SER A 17 12.52 0.99 4.87
CA SER A 17 13.95 1.10 5.22
C SER A 17 14.36 0.26 6.44
N ASN A 18 13.41 -0.37 7.14
CA ASN A 18 13.69 -1.20 8.31
C ASN A 18 14.06 -2.65 7.92
N HIS A 19 15.27 -3.09 8.24
CA HIS A 19 15.71 -4.47 8.02
C HIS A 19 14.83 -5.47 8.79
N GLY A 20 14.27 -6.46 8.08
CA GLY A 20 13.35 -7.45 8.65
C GLY A 20 11.90 -6.96 8.79
N GLY A 21 11.60 -5.75 8.31
CA GLY A 21 10.25 -5.19 8.26
C GLY A 21 9.50 -5.53 6.96
N PRO A 22 8.46 -4.75 6.61
CA PRO A 22 7.75 -4.93 5.35
C PRO A 22 8.69 -4.74 4.14
N HIS A 23 8.41 -5.46 3.07
CA HIS A 23 9.16 -5.38 1.81
C HIS A 23 8.35 -4.70 0.69
N THR A 24 7.06 -4.44 0.89
CA THR A 24 6.19 -3.80 -0.10
C THR A 24 5.22 -2.86 0.58
N ALA A 25 5.07 -1.66 0.03
CA ALA A 25 4.07 -0.69 0.47
C ALA A 25 3.32 -0.12 -0.75
N LEU A 26 1.99 -0.03 -0.65
CA LEU A 26 1.11 0.47 -1.71
C LEU A 26 0.18 1.54 -1.14
N LEU A 27 -0.02 2.59 -1.92
CA LEU A 27 -1.09 3.56 -1.71
C LEU A 27 -2.07 3.45 -2.87
N ALA A 28 -3.34 3.21 -2.59
CA ALA A 28 -4.38 3.02 -3.59
C ALA A 28 -5.67 3.78 -3.25
N THR A 29 -6.53 4.00 -4.23
CA THR A 29 -7.91 4.42 -3.98
C THR A 29 -8.75 3.23 -3.52
N PRO A 30 -9.90 3.45 -2.86
CA PRO A 30 -10.83 2.37 -2.52
C PRO A 30 -11.31 1.56 -3.73
N ASN A 31 -11.26 2.13 -4.93
CA ASN A 31 -11.66 1.46 -6.17
C ASN A 31 -10.53 0.60 -6.77
N GLY A 32 -9.44 0.38 -6.03
CA GLY A 32 -8.28 -0.41 -6.49
C GLY A 32 -7.37 0.31 -7.48
N GLN A 33 -7.45 1.64 -7.60
CA GLN A 33 -6.54 2.39 -8.47
C GLN A 33 -5.24 2.70 -7.72
N LEU A 34 -4.10 2.29 -8.28
CA LEU A 34 -2.79 2.56 -7.69
C LEU A 34 -2.45 4.06 -7.76
N VAL A 35 -1.99 4.61 -6.63
CA VAL A 35 -1.47 5.98 -6.52
C VAL A 35 0.06 5.96 -6.51
N SER A 36 0.64 5.14 -5.64
CA SER A 36 2.09 4.97 -5.53
C SER A 36 2.43 3.61 -4.92
N ARG A 37 3.64 3.13 -5.21
CA ARG A 37 4.19 1.85 -4.75
C ARG A 37 5.66 2.03 -4.39
N ALA A 38 6.11 1.34 -3.36
CA ALA A 38 7.52 1.10 -3.08
C ALA A 38 7.75 -0.39 -2.77
N THR A 39 8.93 -0.89 -3.12
CA THR A 39 9.37 -2.26 -2.84
C THR A 39 10.85 -2.26 -2.46
N THR A 40 11.22 -3.06 -1.46
CA THR A 40 12.64 -3.30 -1.14
C THR A 40 13.18 -4.30 -2.14
N ASP A 41 14.30 -3.97 -2.79
CA ASP A 41 14.95 -4.89 -3.71
C ASP A 41 15.56 -6.05 -2.93
N ARG A 42 14.90 -7.22 -2.97
CA ARG A 42 15.40 -8.45 -2.34
C ARG A 42 16.37 -9.21 -3.25
N SER A 43 16.63 -8.70 -4.46
CA SER A 43 17.50 -9.33 -5.46
C SER A 43 18.97 -9.46 -5.01
N SER A 44 19.39 -8.71 -3.99
CA SER A 44 20.74 -8.82 -3.42
C SER A 44 20.90 -9.92 -2.36
N LEU A 45 19.81 -10.61 -1.96
CA LEU A 45 19.86 -11.70 -0.98
C LEU A 45 19.77 -13.10 -1.62
N SER A 46 19.52 -13.19 -2.92
CA SER A 46 19.38 -14.47 -3.64
C SER A 46 20.68 -14.96 -4.30
N ALA A 47 21.79 -14.21 -4.19
CA ALA A 47 23.03 -14.55 -4.89
C ALA A 47 24.03 -15.39 -4.07
N GLU A 48 23.83 -15.62 -2.77
CA GLU A 48 24.85 -16.30 -1.92
C GLU A 48 24.35 -17.44 -1.02
N SER A 49 23.11 -17.92 -1.17
CA SER A 49 22.61 -19.05 -0.37
C SER A 49 21.79 -20.04 -1.21
N GLU A 50 22.48 -21.00 -1.83
CA GLU A 50 21.90 -22.14 -2.58
C GLU A 50 21.28 -23.24 -1.69
N GLU A 51 20.91 -22.98 -0.44
CA GLU A 51 20.29 -24.01 0.41
C GLU A 51 19.08 -23.48 1.19
N GLY A 52 17.87 -23.81 0.71
CA GLY A 52 16.77 -24.18 1.60
C GLY A 52 15.89 -23.06 2.18
N LEU A 53 15.73 -21.91 1.54
CA LEU A 53 14.65 -20.98 1.88
C LEU A 53 13.48 -21.20 0.92
N GLU A 54 12.39 -21.72 1.47
CA GLU A 54 11.07 -21.80 0.82
C GLU A 54 10.80 -20.49 0.06
N SER A 55 10.87 -20.56 -1.27
CA SER A 55 10.74 -19.36 -2.10
C SER A 55 9.33 -18.81 -1.91
N GLU A 56 9.24 -17.62 -1.31
CA GLU A 56 8.03 -16.81 -1.38
C GLU A 56 7.55 -16.72 -2.84
N PRO A 57 6.23 -16.68 -3.09
CA PRO A 57 5.68 -17.09 -4.37
C PRO A 57 6.17 -16.24 -5.53
N TRP A 58 6.58 -16.95 -6.58
CA TRP A 58 7.14 -16.59 -7.90
C TRP A 58 6.28 -15.64 -8.77
N LEU A 59 5.55 -14.70 -8.18
CA LEU A 59 4.77 -13.75 -8.97
C LEU A 59 5.67 -12.63 -9.47
N ASP A 60 5.65 -12.40 -10.79
CA ASP A 60 6.23 -11.21 -11.38
C ASP A 60 5.62 -9.96 -10.70
N GLU A 61 6.43 -8.93 -10.48
CA GLU A 61 6.00 -7.75 -9.72
C GLU A 61 4.68 -7.11 -10.20
N PRO A 62 4.37 -7.06 -11.51
CA PRO A 62 3.07 -6.55 -11.98
C PRO A 62 1.89 -7.44 -11.57
N GLU A 63 2.06 -8.76 -11.57
CA GLU A 63 1.00 -9.71 -11.16
C GLU A 63 0.74 -9.61 -9.67
N ARG A 64 1.82 -9.59 -8.87
CA ARG A 64 1.73 -9.38 -7.43
C ARG A 64 1.00 -8.08 -7.10
N THR A 65 1.34 -6.99 -7.81
CA THR A 65 0.70 -5.69 -7.61
C THR A 65 -0.80 -5.76 -7.93
N ARG A 66 -1.19 -6.42 -9.02
CA ARG A 66 -2.61 -6.58 -9.40
C ARG A 66 -3.40 -7.36 -8.35
N LEU A 67 -2.82 -8.43 -7.80
CA LEU A 67 -3.46 -9.22 -6.74
C LEU A 67 -3.66 -8.40 -5.46
N LEU A 68 -2.63 -7.67 -5.03
CA LEU A 68 -2.73 -6.79 -3.87
C LEU A 68 -3.79 -5.70 -4.08
N LEU A 69 -3.86 -5.08 -5.26
CA LEU A 69 -4.90 -4.10 -5.58
C LEU A 69 -6.29 -4.73 -5.61
N GLY A 70 -6.42 -5.96 -6.13
CA GLY A 70 -7.69 -6.70 -6.13
C GLY A 70 -8.18 -7.02 -4.72
N LEU A 71 -7.26 -7.40 -3.81
CA LEU A 71 -7.57 -7.59 -2.39
C LEU A 71 -7.99 -6.27 -1.74
N LEU A 72 -7.25 -5.19 -1.98
CA LEU A 72 -7.56 -3.87 -1.43
C LEU A 72 -8.90 -3.31 -1.89
N SER A 73 -9.28 -3.55 -3.15
CA SER A 73 -10.56 -3.08 -3.68
C SER A 73 -11.79 -3.76 -3.05
N GLN A 74 -11.58 -4.87 -2.36
CA GLN A 74 -12.63 -5.63 -1.68
C GLN A 74 -12.63 -5.39 -0.17
N TRP A 75 -11.58 -4.77 0.37
CA TRP A 75 -11.43 -4.55 1.80
C TRP A 75 -12.29 -3.38 2.30
N GLU A 76 -12.98 -3.59 3.40
CA GLU A 76 -13.84 -2.60 4.04
C GLU A 76 -13.39 -2.27 5.47
N GLU A 77 -13.67 -1.05 5.95
CA GLU A 77 -13.13 -0.56 7.23
C GLU A 77 -13.59 -1.33 8.47
N HIS A 78 -14.69 -2.07 8.36
CA HIS A 78 -15.21 -2.90 9.43
C HIS A 78 -14.55 -4.28 9.50
N GLU A 79 -13.75 -4.63 8.49
CA GLU A 79 -13.00 -5.88 8.44
C GLU A 79 -11.68 -5.76 9.20
N SER A 80 -11.04 -6.91 9.44
CA SER A 80 -9.72 -6.93 10.05
C SER A 80 -8.72 -6.17 9.17
N PRO A 81 -7.90 -5.25 9.73
CA PRO A 81 -6.80 -4.64 8.99
C PRO A 81 -5.64 -5.63 8.78
N ARG A 82 -5.63 -6.76 9.50
CA ARG A 82 -4.62 -7.82 9.38
C ARG A 82 -5.14 -8.92 8.46
N ILE A 83 -4.44 -9.18 7.37
CA ILE A 83 -4.77 -10.22 6.38
C ILE A 83 -3.54 -11.10 6.18
N GLU A 84 -3.68 -12.40 6.39
CA GLU A 84 -2.63 -13.40 6.13
C GLU A 84 -3.06 -14.25 4.94
N CYS A 85 -2.23 -14.30 3.90
CA CYS A 85 -2.50 -15.07 2.69
C CYS A 85 -1.19 -15.56 2.06
N GLU A 86 -1.27 -16.17 0.88
CA GLU A 86 -0.10 -16.66 0.14
C GLU A 86 0.91 -15.54 -0.19
N LEU A 87 0.46 -14.28 -0.25
CA LEU A 87 1.34 -13.13 -0.44
C LEU A 87 2.09 -12.71 0.84
N GLY A 88 1.91 -13.42 1.95
CA GLY A 88 2.48 -13.12 3.26
C GLY A 88 1.48 -12.40 4.17
N ARG A 89 2.01 -11.54 5.04
CA ARG A 89 1.19 -10.74 5.96
C ARG A 89 0.97 -9.35 5.40
N LEU A 90 -0.28 -8.91 5.41
CA LEU A 90 -0.73 -7.61 4.92
C LEU A 90 -1.36 -6.86 6.08
N TYR A 91 -0.93 -5.62 6.26
CA TYR A 91 -1.60 -4.67 7.11
C TYR A 91 -2.20 -3.55 6.27
N VAL A 92 -3.51 -3.33 6.42
CA VAL A 92 -4.30 -2.38 5.65
C VAL A 92 -4.81 -1.27 6.56
N ARG A 93 -4.75 -0.03 6.09
CA ARG A 93 -5.18 1.16 6.83
C ARG A 93 -5.82 2.19 5.88
N SER A 94 -6.94 2.78 6.28
CA SER A 94 -7.51 3.93 5.58
C SER A 94 -6.82 5.24 5.99
N ILE A 95 -6.69 6.15 5.02
CA ILE A 95 -6.12 7.49 5.21
C ILE A 95 -7.12 8.49 4.65
N ASP A 96 -7.71 9.26 5.54
CA ASP A 96 -8.65 10.30 5.15
C ASP A 96 -7.93 11.46 4.45
N LEU A 97 -8.57 11.98 3.41
CA LEU A 97 -8.14 13.21 2.77
C LEU A 97 -8.92 14.38 3.33
N PRO A 98 -8.28 15.57 3.44
CA PRO A 98 -9.00 16.75 3.86
C PRO A 98 -10.13 17.04 2.88
N THR A 99 -11.37 17.06 3.38
CA THR A 99 -12.56 17.40 2.59
C THR A 99 -12.36 18.78 1.98
N THR A 100 -12.29 18.85 0.66
CA THR A 100 -12.24 20.14 -0.03
C THR A 100 -13.69 20.58 -0.22
N GLU A 101 -14.12 21.65 0.47
CA GLU A 101 -15.47 22.17 0.30
C GLU A 101 -15.70 22.53 -1.19
N PRO A 102 -16.80 22.05 -1.81
CA PRO A 102 -17.08 22.41 -3.19
C PRO A 102 -17.42 23.90 -3.24
N THR A 103 -16.55 24.70 -3.87
CA THR A 103 -16.85 26.10 -4.16
C THR A 103 -18.04 26.16 -5.12
N SER A 104 -19.23 26.37 -4.57
CA SER A 104 -20.51 26.34 -5.30
C SER A 104 -20.72 27.64 -6.07
N HIS A 105 -20.00 27.84 -7.18
CA HIS A 105 -20.22 28.93 -8.13
C HIS A 105 -19.99 28.48 -9.58
N ALA A 106 -20.74 27.50 -10.08
CA ALA A 106 -20.74 27.23 -11.52
C ALA A 106 -22.09 26.67 -11.98
N SER A 107 -22.83 27.47 -12.75
CA SER A 107 -24.04 27.12 -13.50
C SER A 107 -23.77 26.20 -14.70
N MET A 108 -22.71 25.39 -14.63
CA MET A 108 -22.29 24.49 -15.70
C MET A 108 -22.58 23.04 -15.30
N PRO A 109 -23.00 22.17 -16.23
CA PRO A 109 -23.04 20.74 -15.97
C PRO A 109 -21.60 20.24 -15.77
N SER A 110 -21.12 20.22 -14.54
CA SER A 110 -19.80 19.69 -14.23
C SER A 110 -19.85 18.17 -14.32
N VAL A 111 -19.04 17.57 -15.18
CA VAL A 111 -18.70 16.14 -15.07
C VAL A 111 -18.11 15.96 -13.67
N ARG A 112 -18.87 15.35 -12.76
CA ARG A 112 -18.42 15.11 -11.38
C ARG A 112 -17.28 14.10 -11.46
N SER A 113 -16.04 14.56 -11.37
CA SER A 113 -14.91 13.67 -11.11
C SER A 113 -15.22 12.88 -9.84
N PRO A 114 -14.99 11.55 -9.81
CA PRO A 114 -15.22 10.76 -8.61
C PRO A 114 -14.42 11.39 -7.46
N HIS A 115 -15.12 11.87 -6.44
CA HIS A 115 -14.49 12.52 -5.30
C HIS A 115 -13.81 11.44 -4.45
N ILE A 116 -12.48 11.42 -4.43
CA ILE A 116 -11.71 10.53 -3.57
C ILE A 116 -11.66 11.20 -2.20
N SER A 117 -12.38 10.64 -1.23
CA SER A 117 -12.40 11.12 0.16
C SER A 117 -11.32 10.47 1.02
N ARG A 118 -10.79 9.31 0.61
CA ARG A 118 -9.78 8.56 1.35
C ARG A 118 -8.88 7.76 0.41
N PHE A 119 -7.68 7.44 0.88
CA PHE A 119 -6.82 6.41 0.30
C PHE A 119 -6.74 5.19 1.22
N ILE A 120 -6.27 4.08 0.66
CA ILE A 120 -5.97 2.86 1.39
C ILE A 120 -4.46 2.62 1.27
N LEU A 121 -3.81 2.51 2.43
CA LEU A 121 -2.42 2.10 2.58
C LEU A 121 -2.37 0.60 2.85
N LEU A 122 -1.50 -0.10 2.12
CA LEU A 122 -1.14 -1.48 2.39
C LEU A 122 0.35 -1.58 2.65
N VAL A 123 0.68 -2.30 3.71
CA VAL A 123 2.05 -2.64 4.09
C VAL A 123 2.15 -4.15 4.13
N ASN A 124 3.08 -4.72 3.37
CA ASN A 124 3.21 -6.16 3.18
C ASN A 124 4.61 -6.64 3.53
N GLY A 125 4.66 -7.68 4.36
CA GLY A 125 5.85 -8.42 4.73
C GLY A 125 5.68 -9.92 4.49
N SER A 126 6.75 -10.66 4.79
CA SER A 126 6.75 -12.12 4.76
C SER A 126 5.73 -12.72 5.73
N SER A 127 5.47 -14.03 5.60
CA SER A 127 4.68 -14.80 6.57
C SER A 127 5.25 -14.76 8.00
N THR A 128 6.56 -14.51 8.14
CA THR A 128 7.26 -14.43 9.43
C THR A 128 7.31 -13.01 10.00
N THR A 129 6.96 -11.99 9.22
CA THR A 129 7.03 -10.59 9.67
C THR A 129 6.04 -10.36 10.84
N PRO A 130 6.48 -9.83 11.99
CA PRO A 130 5.60 -9.58 13.12
C PRO A 130 4.51 -8.54 12.79
N TRP A 131 3.27 -8.81 13.23
CA TRP A 131 2.15 -7.87 13.05
C TRP A 131 2.43 -6.48 13.64
N ALA A 132 3.12 -6.45 14.78
CA ALA A 132 3.50 -5.20 15.46
C ALA A 132 4.43 -4.33 14.60
N ASP A 133 5.29 -4.92 13.78
CA ASP A 133 6.18 -4.17 12.91
C ASP A 133 5.43 -3.58 11.71
N LEU A 134 4.49 -4.34 11.13
CA LEU A 134 3.61 -3.85 10.05
C LEU A 134 2.74 -2.69 10.54
N GLU A 135 2.15 -2.82 11.72
CA GLU A 135 1.33 -1.79 12.37
C GLU A 135 2.12 -0.53 12.68
N ARG A 136 3.30 -0.71 13.29
CA ARG A 136 4.17 0.42 13.62
C ARG A 136 4.54 1.18 12.36
N GLN A 137 4.95 0.52 11.28
CA GLN A 137 5.29 1.20 10.03
C GLN A 137 4.08 1.89 9.40
N ALA A 138 2.94 1.22 9.32
CA ALA A 138 1.72 1.83 8.79
C ALA A 138 1.25 3.04 9.61
N SER A 139 1.50 3.07 10.93
CA SER A 139 1.12 4.18 11.81
C SER A 139 1.92 5.47 11.53
N VAL A 140 3.19 5.35 11.11
CA VAL A 140 4.09 6.47 10.82
C VAL A 140 3.75 7.17 9.50
N PHE A 141 3.08 6.47 8.59
CA PHE A 141 2.67 7.05 7.33
C PHE A 141 1.52 8.05 7.52
N VAL A 142 1.73 9.27 7.04
CA VAL A 142 0.77 10.38 7.10
C VAL A 142 0.86 11.17 5.80
N LEU A 143 -0.29 11.51 5.22
CA LEU A 143 -0.43 12.39 4.06
C LEU A 143 -0.78 13.81 4.54
N THR A 144 0.19 14.49 5.14
CA THR A 144 0.09 15.90 5.55
C THR A 144 1.24 16.70 4.97
#